data_AF-A0A952C211-F1
#
_entry.id   AF-A0A952C211-F1
#
_cell.length_a   1.000
_cell.length_b   1.000
_cell.length_c   1.000
_cell.angle_alpha   90.00
_cell.angle_beta   90.00
_cell.angle_gamma   90.00
#
_symmetry.space_group_name_H-M   'P 1'
#
loop_
_entity.id
_entity.type
_entity.pdbx_description
1 polymer ?
#
loop_
_entity_poly.entity_id
_entity_poly.type
_entity_poly.pdbx_seq_one_letter_code
_entity_poly.pdbx_strand_id
1 'polypeptide(L)'
;MREFASNGERIYFTATSQRGTSIRYDMGGSQMMMMGGMMACASCHGPNGRGGRVQMMMTAFTAPDIRWETLTATGHGHDQAEAPHGDEETEHPPYTEETLKRAITQGVNPADEPLAWPMPRWQMSDADLNDLVDFLRSLDG
;
A
#
# COMPACT_ATOMS: atom_id res chain seq x y z
N MET A 1 -1.20 25.23 1.11
CA MET A 1 -1.46 24.01 0.32
C MET A 1 -0.13 23.31 0.19
N ARG A 2 -0.02 22.04 0.61
CA ARG A 2 1.21 21.28 0.37
C ARG A 2 1.38 21.13 -1.13
N GLU A 3 2.53 21.54 -1.65
CA GLU A 3 2.90 21.30 -3.04
C GLU A 3 3.45 19.87 -3.13
N PHE A 4 3.04 19.15 -4.17
CA PHE A 4 3.51 17.80 -4.46
C PHE A 4 4.39 17.88 -5.71
N ALA A 5 5.55 17.23 -5.68
CA ALA A 5 6.51 17.18 -6.76
C ALA A 5 6.00 16.36 -7.96
N SER A 6 5.08 15.42 -7.73
CA SER A 6 4.46 14.60 -8.78
C SER A 6 3.00 14.24 -8.45
N ASN A 7 2.27 13.73 -9.45
CA ASN A 7 0.95 13.13 -9.24
C ASN A 7 1.03 11.91 -8.31
N GLY A 8 2.07 11.07 -8.47
CA GLY A 8 2.31 9.91 -7.62
C GLY A 8 2.47 10.28 -6.16
N GLU A 9 3.25 11.32 -5.85
CA GLU A 9 3.41 11.83 -4.50
C GLU A 9 2.06 12.32 -3.94
N ARG A 10 1.29 13.08 -4.74
CA ARG A 10 -0.04 13.55 -4.34
C ARG A 10 -0.95 12.38 -3.98
N ILE A 11 -1.02 11.37 -4.84
CA ILE A 11 -1.84 10.17 -4.62
C ILE A 11 -1.38 9.45 -3.34
N TYR A 12 -0.07 9.27 -3.16
CA TYR A 12 0.51 8.61 -2.00
C TYR A 12 0.09 9.25 -0.66
N PHE A 13 0.08 10.58 -0.59
CA PHE A 13 -0.25 11.31 0.64
C PHE A 13 -1.73 11.63 0.82
N THR A 14 -2.53 11.64 -0.25
CA THR A 14 -3.90 12.20 -0.19
C THR A 14 -4.97 11.33 -0.82
N ALA A 15 -4.60 10.21 -1.45
CA ALA A 15 -5.51 9.39 -2.24
C ALA A 15 -6.32 10.22 -3.25
N THR A 16 -5.70 11.24 -3.85
CA THR A 16 -6.36 12.16 -4.79
C THR A 16 -5.48 12.37 -6.02
N SER A 17 -6.05 12.16 -7.20
CA SER A 17 -5.39 12.43 -8.48
C SER A 17 -5.16 13.92 -8.67
N GLN A 18 -4.17 14.31 -9.47
CA GLN A 18 -3.93 15.68 -9.92
C GLN A 18 -5.15 16.31 -10.61
N ARG A 19 -6.07 15.47 -11.12
CA ARG A 19 -7.36 15.90 -11.69
C ARG A 19 -8.38 16.36 -10.63
N GLY A 20 -8.04 16.28 -9.34
CA GLY A 20 -8.91 16.59 -8.22
C GLY A 20 -9.87 15.45 -7.84
N THR A 21 -9.79 14.31 -8.53
CA THR A 21 -10.63 13.14 -8.27
C THR A 21 -10.04 12.31 -7.14
N SER A 22 -10.84 12.05 -6.12
CA SER A 22 -10.52 11.09 -5.07
C SER A 22 -10.44 9.66 -5.59
N ILE A 23 -9.36 8.98 -5.25
CA ILE A 23 -9.16 7.56 -5.53
C ILE A 23 -9.98 6.75 -4.54
N ARG A 24 -10.81 5.84 -5.06
CA ARG A 24 -11.62 4.95 -4.22
C ARG A 24 -10.81 3.71 -3.84
N TYR A 25 -11.20 3.07 -2.75
CA TYR A 25 -10.65 1.79 -2.36
C TYR A 25 -11.72 0.92 -1.70
N ASP A 26 -11.46 -0.38 -1.69
CA ASP A 26 -12.27 -1.39 -1.01
C ASP A 26 -11.40 -2.11 0.04
N MET A 27 -11.92 -2.24 1.25
CA MET A 27 -11.26 -2.90 2.39
C MET A 27 -11.66 -4.38 2.54
N GLY A 28 -12.41 -4.94 1.59
CA GLY A 28 -12.84 -6.34 1.59
C GLY A 28 -13.81 -6.71 2.73
N GLY A 29 -14.47 -5.72 3.34
CA GLY A 29 -15.34 -5.87 4.52
C GLY A 29 -16.67 -5.14 4.39
N SER A 30 -17.60 -5.43 5.30
CA SER A 30 -18.97 -4.88 5.31
C SER A 30 -18.99 -3.34 5.35
N GLN A 31 -20.03 -2.75 4.76
CA GLN A 31 -20.28 -1.30 4.61
C GLN A 31 -20.05 -0.43 5.86
N MET A 32 -20.02 -1.02 7.06
CA MET A 32 -19.71 -0.33 8.32
C MET A 32 -18.26 0.18 8.40
N MET A 33 -17.33 -0.44 7.66
CA MET A 33 -15.90 -0.04 7.61
C MET A 33 -15.63 1.19 6.73
N MET A 34 -16.63 1.65 5.97
CA MET A 34 -16.56 2.87 5.14
C MET A 34 -16.63 4.17 5.98
N MET A 35 -16.86 4.06 7.29
CA MET A 35 -16.86 5.19 8.23
C MET A 35 -15.45 5.61 8.68
N GLY A 36 -14.42 4.83 8.32
CA GLY A 36 -13.03 5.25 8.46
C GLY A 36 -12.70 6.27 7.39
N GLY A 37 -12.38 7.50 7.80
CA GLY A 37 -12.10 8.63 6.90
C GLY A 37 -11.06 8.31 5.83
N MET A 38 -10.92 9.24 4.88
CA MET A 38 -10.06 9.09 3.69
C MET A 38 -8.66 8.60 4.06
N MET A 39 -8.35 7.32 3.77
CA MET A 39 -7.01 6.78 3.95
C MET A 39 -6.17 7.07 2.72
N ALA A 40 -4.87 7.19 2.93
CA ALA A 40 -3.86 7.29 1.87
C ALA A 40 -2.71 6.31 2.18
N CYS A 41 -1.90 5.96 1.18
CA CYS A 41 -0.78 5.03 1.34
C CYS A 41 0.14 5.42 2.52
N ALA A 42 0.45 6.72 2.62
CA ALA A 42 1.29 7.27 3.69
C ALA A 42 0.71 7.12 5.10
N SER A 43 -0.60 6.90 5.23
CA SER A 43 -1.28 6.72 6.52
C SER A 43 -0.88 5.40 7.19
N CYS A 44 -0.57 4.37 6.39
CA CYS A 44 -0.12 3.07 6.86
C CYS A 44 1.39 2.90 6.70
N HIS A 45 1.93 3.25 5.53
CA HIS A 45 3.33 3.00 5.19
C HIS A 45 4.30 4.12 5.60
N GLY A 46 3.79 5.15 6.27
CA GLY A 46 4.56 6.32 6.65
C GLY A 46 4.87 7.26 5.48
N PRO A 47 5.50 8.42 5.72
CA PRO A 47 5.83 9.37 4.65
C PRO A 47 6.97 8.93 3.73
N ASN A 48 7.74 7.91 4.12
CA ASN A 48 8.94 7.42 3.45
C ASN A 48 8.85 5.94 3.07
N GLY A 49 7.64 5.36 3.07
CA GLY A 49 7.40 3.98 2.64
C GLY A 49 7.99 2.90 3.55
N ARG A 50 8.55 3.23 4.71
CA ARG A 50 9.19 2.25 5.61
C ARG A 50 8.22 1.35 6.36
N GLY A 51 6.92 1.61 6.26
CA GLY A 51 5.95 0.89 7.08
C GLY A 51 5.95 1.37 8.53
N GLY A 52 5.34 0.57 9.38
CA GLY A 52 5.28 0.84 10.82
C GLY A 52 3.98 0.37 11.46
N ARG A 53 3.90 0.55 12.77
CA ARG A 53 2.74 0.15 13.54
C ARG A 53 1.63 1.18 13.37
N VAL A 54 0.48 0.74 12.87
CA VAL A 54 -0.71 1.56 12.68
C VAL A 54 -1.87 0.99 13.48
N GLN A 55 -2.73 1.87 13.99
CA GLN A 55 -3.92 1.46 14.72
C GLN A 55 -5.14 1.74 13.85
N MET A 56 -5.93 0.69 13.61
CA MET A 56 -7.21 0.80 12.92
C MET A 56 -8.29 0.24 13.81
N MET A 57 -9.27 1.07 14.16
CA MET A 57 -10.28 0.78 15.19
C MET A 57 -9.62 0.41 16.52
N MET A 58 -9.86 -0.80 17.05
CA MET A 58 -9.29 -1.29 18.32
C MET A 58 -8.11 -2.25 18.11
N THR A 59 -7.63 -2.42 16.87
CA THR A 59 -6.56 -3.38 16.55
C THR A 59 -5.35 -2.66 16.00
N ALA A 60 -4.16 -3.13 16.37
CA ALA A 60 -2.89 -2.63 15.84
C ALA A 60 -2.36 -3.59 14.78
N PHE A 61 -1.85 -3.02 13.69
CA PHE A 61 -1.26 -3.72 12.55
C PHE A 61 0.14 -3.19 12.30
N THR A 62 0.97 -4.00 11.67
CA THR A 62 2.28 -3.56 11.18
C THR A 62 2.21 -3.51 9.67
N ALA A 63 2.26 -2.30 9.10
CA ALA A 63 2.36 -2.12 7.67
C ALA A 63 3.81 -2.41 7.22
N PRO A 64 4.02 -3.14 6.11
CA PRO A 64 5.36 -3.46 5.63
C PRO A 64 6.06 -2.25 5.00
N ASP A 65 7.39 -2.38 4.84
CA ASP A 65 8.21 -1.49 4.04
C ASP A 65 7.90 -1.74 2.55
N ILE A 66 7.47 -0.69 1.85
CA ILE A 66 7.04 -0.70 0.44
C ILE A 66 8.01 0.07 -0.46
N ARG A 67 9.23 0.32 0.00
CA ARG A 67 10.27 0.89 -0.86
C ARG A 67 10.65 -0.11 -1.93
N TRP A 68 10.96 0.39 -3.12
CA TRP A 68 11.20 -0.46 -4.29
C TRP A 68 12.35 -1.45 -4.06
N GLU A 69 13.44 -1.01 -3.42
CA GLU A 69 14.56 -1.88 -3.07
C GLU A 69 14.13 -3.02 -2.15
N THR A 70 13.27 -2.73 -1.16
CA THR A 70 12.70 -3.76 -0.29
C THR A 70 11.87 -4.70 -1.14
N LEU A 71 10.82 -4.23 -1.82
CA LEU A 71 9.86 -5.03 -2.60
C LEU A 71 10.50 -5.93 -3.67
N THR A 72 11.63 -5.51 -4.24
CA THR A 72 12.32 -6.25 -5.31
C THR A 72 13.49 -7.10 -4.81
N ALA A 73 13.79 -7.08 -3.51
CA ALA A 73 14.83 -7.92 -2.93
C ALA A 73 14.44 -9.42 -2.97
N THR A 74 15.42 -10.26 -3.30
CA THR A 74 15.28 -11.72 -3.25
C THR A 74 15.28 -12.22 -1.80
N GLY A 75 14.27 -13.00 -1.43
CA GLY A 75 14.19 -13.60 -0.09
C GLY A 75 13.37 -12.78 0.91
N HIS A 76 12.20 -12.26 0.50
CA HIS A 76 11.20 -11.72 1.43
C HIS A 76 10.66 -12.84 2.34
N GLY A 77 11.43 -13.20 3.36
CA GLY A 77 10.88 -13.55 4.65
C GLY A 77 10.96 -12.28 5.47
N HIS A 78 9.86 -11.55 5.61
CA HIS A 78 9.82 -10.50 6.63
C HIS A 78 10.08 -11.19 7.97
N ASP A 79 11.22 -10.89 8.59
CA ASP A 79 11.53 -11.34 9.94
C ASP A 79 10.32 -11.05 10.83
N GLN A 80 9.68 -12.13 11.27
CA GLN A 80 8.42 -12.14 11.99
C GLN A 80 8.56 -11.36 13.29
N ALA A 81 8.27 -10.06 13.25
CA ALA A 81 7.90 -9.32 14.44
C ALA A 81 6.42 -9.63 14.71
N GLU A 82 6.21 -10.70 15.48
CA GLU A 82 4.94 -11.28 15.91
C GLU A 82 3.78 -10.28 15.95
N ALA A 83 2.97 -10.29 14.89
CA ALA A 83 1.63 -9.75 14.96
C ALA A 83 0.80 -10.72 15.82
N PRO A 84 0.06 -10.24 16.85
CA PRO A 84 -0.78 -11.09 17.70
C PRO A 84 -2.00 -11.68 16.96
N HIS A 85 -2.12 -11.40 15.66
CA HIS A 85 -3.05 -12.01 14.74
C HIS A 85 -2.19 -12.64 13.63
N GLY A 86 -2.20 -13.98 13.57
CA GLY A 86 -1.30 -14.77 12.75
C GLY A 86 -1.71 -14.75 11.29
N ASP A 87 -1.14 -13.81 10.55
CA ASP A 87 -1.07 -13.85 9.10
C ASP A 87 0.40 -14.00 8.72
N GLU A 88 0.78 -15.25 8.48
CA GLU A 88 2.06 -15.63 7.90
C GLU A 88 2.10 -15.02 6.49
N GLU A 89 2.88 -13.95 6.26
CA GLU A 89 3.22 -13.57 4.89
C GLU A 89 4.03 -14.72 4.28
N THR A 90 3.37 -15.50 3.42
CA THR A 90 3.99 -16.61 2.70
C THR A 90 5.13 -16.07 1.84
N GLU A 91 6.23 -16.82 1.79
CA GLU A 91 7.33 -16.56 0.86
C GLU A 91 6.82 -16.40 -0.57
N HIS A 92 7.18 -15.28 -1.20
CA HIS A 92 6.74 -14.97 -2.55
C HIS A 92 7.95 -14.46 -3.39
N PRO A 93 7.97 -14.71 -4.71
CA PRO A 93 9.07 -14.29 -5.59
C PRO A 93 9.07 -12.77 -5.83
N PRO A 94 10.20 -12.04 -5.77
CA PRO A 94 10.25 -10.56 -5.77
C PRO A 94 9.22 -9.81 -6.60
N TYR A 95 8.75 -8.67 -6.08
CA TYR A 95 7.83 -7.83 -6.82
C TYR A 95 8.46 -7.36 -8.14
N THR A 96 7.61 -7.29 -9.15
CA THR A 96 7.85 -6.58 -10.40
C THR A 96 6.90 -5.39 -10.46
N GLU A 97 7.06 -4.53 -11.45
CA GLU A 97 6.13 -3.42 -11.67
C GLU A 97 4.68 -3.93 -11.82
N GLU A 98 4.49 -4.95 -12.65
CA GLU A 98 3.19 -5.52 -12.94
C GLU A 98 2.56 -6.15 -11.71
N THR A 99 3.35 -6.88 -10.92
CA THR A 99 2.82 -7.56 -9.75
C THR A 99 2.60 -6.60 -8.58
N LEU A 100 3.35 -5.49 -8.50
CA LEU A 100 3.07 -4.38 -7.58
C LEU A 100 1.76 -3.67 -7.94
N LYS A 101 1.53 -3.40 -9.23
CA LYS A 101 0.25 -2.84 -9.72
C LYS A 101 -0.93 -3.73 -9.34
N ARG A 102 -0.77 -5.06 -9.45
CA ARG A 102 -1.78 -6.04 -9.01
C ARG A 102 -1.97 -6.02 -7.50
N ALA A 103 -0.91 -5.94 -6.71
CA ALA A 103 -1.03 -5.80 -5.26
C ALA A 103 -1.84 -4.57 -4.86
N ILE A 104 -1.59 -3.43 -5.51
CA ILE A 104 -2.31 -2.18 -5.22
C ILE A 104 -3.80 -2.26 -5.64
N THR A 105 -4.10 -2.83 -6.80
CA THR A 105 -5.44 -2.77 -7.39
C THR A 105 -6.33 -3.97 -7.06
N GLN A 106 -5.74 -5.16 -6.93
CA GLN A 106 -6.44 -6.42 -6.70
C GLN A 106 -6.23 -6.95 -5.28
N GLY A 107 -5.23 -6.44 -4.55
CA GLY A 107 -4.93 -6.90 -3.20
C GLY A 107 -4.38 -8.32 -3.19
N VAL A 108 -3.49 -8.66 -4.13
CA VAL A 108 -2.81 -9.96 -4.19
C VAL A 108 -1.30 -9.79 -4.30
N ASN A 109 -0.54 -10.65 -3.62
CA ASN A 109 0.91 -10.69 -3.76
C ASN A 109 1.30 -11.34 -5.13
N PRO A 110 2.57 -11.29 -5.51
CA PRO A 110 3.02 -11.91 -6.76
C PRO A 110 3.03 -13.44 -6.79
N ALA A 111 2.70 -14.13 -5.69
CA ALA A 111 2.34 -15.55 -5.66
C ALA A 111 0.81 -15.78 -5.80
N ASP A 112 0.05 -14.73 -6.14
CA ASP A 112 -1.41 -14.72 -6.28
C ASP A 112 -2.20 -14.94 -4.98
N GLU A 113 -1.55 -14.79 -3.83
CA GLU A 113 -2.21 -14.89 -2.53
C GLU A 113 -2.79 -13.53 -2.10
N PRO A 114 -3.96 -13.51 -1.44
CA PRO A 114 -4.53 -12.26 -0.94
C PRO A 114 -3.61 -11.55 0.06
N LEU A 115 -3.47 -10.23 -0.08
CA LEU A 115 -2.81 -9.42 0.94
C LEU A 115 -3.62 -9.40 2.24
N ALA A 116 -2.92 -9.34 3.37
CA ALA A 116 -3.52 -9.27 4.69
C ALA A 116 -4.37 -8.00 4.87
N TRP A 117 -5.44 -8.12 5.65
CA TRP A 117 -6.18 -6.95 6.13
C TRP A 117 -5.28 -6.14 7.07
N PRO A 118 -5.22 -4.79 7.00
CA PRO A 118 -6.16 -3.88 6.34
C PRO A 118 -5.68 -3.31 4.99
N MET A 119 -4.86 -4.02 4.21
CA MET A 119 -4.40 -3.47 2.93
C MET A 119 -5.58 -3.31 1.93
N PRO A 120 -5.87 -2.09 1.41
CA PRO A 120 -7.01 -1.87 0.53
C PRO A 120 -6.77 -2.32 -0.92
N ARG A 121 -7.85 -2.54 -1.67
CA ARG A 121 -7.86 -2.64 -3.13
C ARG A 121 -8.22 -1.30 -3.74
N TRP A 122 -7.25 -0.65 -4.39
CA TRP A 122 -7.41 0.70 -4.90
C TRP A 122 -7.99 0.74 -6.32
N GLN A 123 -8.90 1.66 -6.56
CA GLN A 123 -9.55 1.90 -7.85
C GLN A 123 -9.08 3.25 -8.41
N MET A 124 -8.13 3.19 -9.34
CA MET A 124 -7.56 4.35 -10.03
C MET A 124 -7.35 4.04 -11.52
N SER A 125 -7.11 5.07 -12.33
CA SER A 125 -6.73 4.85 -13.73
C SER A 125 -5.28 4.40 -13.87
N ASP A 126 -4.95 3.72 -14.97
CA ASP A 126 -3.58 3.26 -15.25
C ASP A 126 -2.54 4.39 -15.18
N ALA A 127 -2.89 5.60 -15.63
CA ALA A 127 -2.01 6.76 -15.54
C ALA A 127 -1.68 7.13 -14.08
N ASP A 128 -2.70 7.21 -13.22
CA ASP A 128 -2.52 7.49 -11.78
C ASP A 128 -1.73 6.36 -11.09
N LEU A 129 -1.96 5.11 -11.51
CA LEU A 129 -1.24 3.95 -10.98
C LEU A 129 0.24 3.95 -11.38
N ASN A 130 0.53 4.26 -12.64
CA ASN A 130 1.91 4.39 -13.12
C ASN A 130 2.63 5.51 -12.38
N ASP A 131 2.00 6.68 -12.25
CA ASP A 131 2.57 7.82 -11.51
C ASP A 131 2.86 7.45 -10.05
N LEU A 132 1.96 6.71 -9.39
CA LEU A 132 2.16 6.21 -8.03
C LEU A 132 3.34 5.25 -7.94
N VAL A 133 3.44 4.28 -8.85
CA VAL A 133 4.55 3.31 -8.86
C VAL A 133 5.89 4.01 -9.13
N ASP A 134 5.92 5.00 -10.02
CA ASP A 134 7.11 5.81 -10.26
C ASP A 134 7.53 6.61 -9.02
N PHE A 135 6.56 7.11 -8.24
CA PHE A 135 6.87 7.71 -6.95
C PHE A 135 7.44 6.69 -5.95
N LEU A 136 6.87 5.48 -5.85
CA LEU A 136 7.40 4.43 -4.96
C LEU A 136 8.83 4.02 -5.34
N ARG A 137 9.18 4.05 -6.63
CA ARG A 137 10.55 3.84 -7.12
C ARG A 137 11.52 4.93 -6.70
N SER A 138 11.04 6.16 -6.49
CA SER A 138 11.87 7.26 -5.99
C SER A 138 12.04 7.26 -4.47
N LEU A 139 11.32 6.38 -3.75
CA LEU A 139 11.48 6.23 -2.31
C LEU A 139 12.76 5.43 -2.02
N ASP A 140 13.88 6.12 -2.04
CA ASP A 140 15.18 5.58 -1.64
C ASP A 140 15.38 5.67 -0.12
N GLY A 141 16.26 4.83 0.44
CA GLY A 141 16.71 5.00 1.83
C GLY A 141 17.85 4.11 2.27
#